data_AF-A0A0P0R9H6-F1
#
_entry.id   AF-A0A0P0R9H6-F1
#
_cell.length_a   1.000
_cell.length_b   1.000
_cell.length_c   1.000
_cell.angle_alpha   90.00
_cell.angle_beta   90.00
_cell.angle_gamma   90.00
#
_symmetry.space_group_name_H-M   'P 1'
#
loop_
_entity.id
_entity.type
_entity.pdbx_description
1 polymer ?
#
loop_
_entity_poly.entity_id
_entity_poly.type
_entity_poly.pdbx_seq_one_letter_code
_entity_poly.pdbx_strand_id
1 'polypeptide(L)'
;MRRLIDADEGPIAERGRERQAASIAAAALTFEKTARELHADLKPGWKSGKHTARWISTLETYVFPKLGGKPLDAITPADCAEVSRPIWLEKAETASRTHQRMYAVMQWAWEQGHITANPVSAVDHILPKQNARKEHQSAMPWRGVPAFVKTHVANHQQGGNTRAALLLLILTASRSSELRGATWDEFDPKASI
;
A
#
# COMPACT_ATOMS: atom_id res chain seq x y z
N MET A 1 -22.19 -68.57 2.16
CA MET A 1 -22.72 -67.36 1.49
C MET A 1 -22.02 -66.14 2.07
N ARG A 2 -21.19 -65.48 1.25
CA ARG A 2 -20.56 -64.17 1.53
C ARG A 2 -21.55 -63.07 1.12
N ARG A 3 -22.02 -62.23 2.04
CA ARG A 3 -22.63 -60.91 1.79
C ARG A 3 -22.36 -60.04 3.03
N LEU A 4 -21.29 -59.23 3.02
CA LEU A 4 -21.31 -57.80 2.65
C LEU A 4 -22.26 -56.97 3.54
N ILE A 5 -21.82 -56.72 4.77
CA ILE A 5 -22.25 -55.60 5.60
C ILE A 5 -20.95 -55.09 6.24
N ASP A 6 -20.23 -54.20 5.57
CA ASP A 6 -19.15 -53.41 6.15
C ASP A 6 -18.80 -52.28 5.18
N ALA A 7 -19.76 -51.39 5.00
CA ALA A 7 -19.55 -50.09 4.39
C ALA A 7 -20.54 -49.10 5.02
N ASP A 8 -20.54 -49.04 6.35
CA ASP A 8 -21.06 -47.87 7.05
C ASP A 8 -19.85 -46.97 7.33
N GLU A 9 -19.31 -46.34 6.28
CA GLU A 9 -18.54 -45.12 6.47
C GLU A 9 -19.52 -44.05 6.98
N GLY A 10 -19.77 -44.07 8.29
CA GLY A 10 -20.82 -43.29 8.89
C GLY A 10 -20.64 -41.77 8.63
N PRO A 11 -21.73 -40.97 8.73
CA PRO A 11 -21.75 -39.53 8.44
C PRO A 11 -20.69 -38.67 9.16
N ILE A 12 -20.05 -39.22 10.19
CA ILE A 12 -19.01 -38.57 10.99
C ILE A 12 -17.64 -38.61 10.27
N ALA A 13 -17.30 -39.71 9.61
CA ALA A 13 -16.05 -39.85 8.86
C ALA A 13 -16.05 -38.94 7.61
N GLU A 14 -17.21 -38.80 6.97
CA GLU A 14 -17.40 -37.92 5.82
C GLU A 14 -17.30 -36.44 6.20
N ARG A 15 -17.97 -36.01 7.28
CA ARG A 15 -17.81 -34.66 7.85
C ARG A 15 -16.39 -34.35 8.31
N GLY A 16 -15.65 -35.36 8.79
CA GLY A 16 -14.24 -35.23 9.16
C GLY A 16 -13.35 -35.00 7.94
N ARG A 17 -13.56 -35.75 6.85
CA ARG A 17 -12.85 -35.58 5.57
C ARG A 17 -13.16 -34.24 4.92
N GLU A 18 -14.41 -33.78 4.94
CA GLU A 18 -14.79 -32.45 4.44
C GLU A 18 -14.14 -31.32 5.23
N ARG A 19 -14.13 -31.40 6.57
CA ARG A 19 -13.45 -30.42 7.42
C ARG A 19 -11.93 -30.43 7.22
N GLN A 20 -11.33 -31.60 7.04
CA GLN A 20 -9.89 -31.74 6.77
C GLN A 20 -9.54 -31.17 5.39
N ALA A 21 -10.34 -31.47 4.36
CA ALA A 21 -10.15 -30.95 3.00
C ALA A 21 -10.37 -29.43 2.93
N ALA A 22 -11.39 -28.91 3.62
CA ALA A 22 -11.63 -27.48 3.78
C ALA A 22 -10.47 -26.81 4.55
N SER A 23 -9.93 -27.45 5.58
CA SER A 23 -8.77 -26.97 6.34
C SER A 23 -7.49 -26.95 5.51
N ILE A 24 -7.26 -27.96 4.65
CA ILE A 24 -6.11 -27.99 3.73
C ILE A 24 -6.25 -26.94 2.62
N ALA A 25 -7.47 -26.75 2.09
CA ALA A 25 -7.76 -25.71 1.10
C ALA A 25 -7.66 -24.29 1.71
N ALA A 26 -8.11 -24.09 2.95
CA ALA A 26 -7.96 -22.84 3.69
C ALA A 26 -6.49 -22.56 4.05
N ALA A 27 -5.72 -23.60 4.39
CA ALA A 27 -4.27 -23.49 4.57
C ALA A 27 -3.54 -23.12 3.25
N ALA A 28 -4.15 -23.41 2.09
CA ALA A 28 -3.59 -23.05 0.80
C ALA A 28 -3.76 -21.56 0.42
N LEU A 29 -4.61 -20.80 1.14
CA LEU A 29 -4.89 -19.40 0.83
C LEU A 29 -4.70 -18.52 2.08
N THR A 30 -3.44 -18.22 2.38
CA THR A 30 -3.06 -17.29 3.44
C THR A 30 -3.09 -15.84 2.96
N PHE A 31 -3.09 -14.89 3.90
CA PHE A 31 -3.03 -13.47 3.56
C PHE A 31 -1.83 -13.10 2.68
N GLU A 32 -0.63 -13.58 3.02
CA GLU A 32 0.57 -13.23 2.27
C GLU A 32 0.55 -13.76 0.84
N LYS A 33 0.15 -15.03 0.67
CA LYS A 33 0.06 -15.64 -0.66
C LYS A 33 -0.90 -14.86 -1.55
N THR A 34 -2.09 -14.58 -1.01
CA THR A 34 -3.13 -13.79 -1.69
C THR A 34 -2.65 -12.38 -2.01
N ALA A 35 -1.95 -11.71 -1.09
CA ALA A 35 -1.41 -10.38 -1.31
C ALA A 35 -0.36 -10.35 -2.44
N ARG A 36 0.47 -11.40 -2.55
CA ARG A 36 1.46 -11.53 -3.63
C ARG A 36 0.82 -11.85 -4.98
N GLU A 37 -0.21 -12.69 -5.00
CA GLU A 37 -1.01 -12.99 -6.20
C GLU A 37 -1.72 -11.73 -6.70
N LEU A 38 -2.47 -11.05 -5.83
CA LEU A 38 -3.13 -9.78 -6.18
C LEU A 38 -2.13 -8.71 -6.64
N HIS A 39 -0.95 -8.64 -6.01
CA HIS A 39 0.11 -7.72 -6.43
C HIS A 39 0.60 -8.03 -7.85
N ALA A 40 0.78 -9.30 -8.19
CA ALA A 40 1.19 -9.72 -9.52
C ALA A 40 0.13 -9.37 -10.58
N ASP A 41 -1.15 -9.53 -10.25
CA ASP A 41 -2.27 -9.24 -11.15
C ASP A 41 -2.47 -7.75 -11.39
N LEU A 42 -2.28 -6.91 -10.36
CA LEU A 42 -2.45 -5.46 -10.47
C LEU A 42 -1.21 -4.77 -11.05
N LYS A 43 -0.03 -5.39 -10.94
CA LYS A 43 1.26 -4.82 -11.37
C LYS A 43 1.27 -4.30 -12.82
N PRO A 44 0.70 -4.99 -13.84
CA PRO A 44 0.64 -4.50 -15.22
C PRO A 44 -0.13 -3.17 -15.37
N GLY A 45 -1.11 -2.92 -14.50
CA GLY A 45 -1.88 -1.67 -14.51
C GLY A 45 -1.13 -0.46 -13.92
N TRP A 46 0.01 -0.69 -13.24
CA TRP A 46 0.75 0.37 -12.57
C TRP A 46 1.90 0.90 -13.42
N LYS A 47 1.84 2.19 -13.73
CA LYS A 47 2.87 2.88 -14.53
C LYS A 47 4.18 3.14 -13.78
N SER A 48 4.18 3.07 -12.44
CA SER A 48 5.33 3.46 -11.61
C SER A 48 5.89 2.27 -10.83
N GLY A 49 7.10 1.81 -11.18
CA GLY A 49 7.79 0.74 -10.44
C GLY A 49 8.01 1.07 -8.96
N LYS A 50 8.18 2.35 -8.60
CA LYS A 50 8.25 2.79 -7.19
C LYS A 50 6.94 2.59 -6.45
N HIS A 51 5.80 2.76 -7.12
CA HIS A 51 4.50 2.48 -6.51
C HIS A 51 4.32 0.98 -6.31
N THR A 52 4.63 0.18 -7.34
CA THR A 52 4.58 -1.28 -7.30
C THR A 52 5.38 -1.84 -6.14
N ALA A 53 6.65 -1.44 -6.00
CA ALA A 53 7.51 -1.91 -4.91
C ALA A 53 6.98 -1.49 -3.53
N ARG A 54 6.53 -0.22 -3.41
CA ARG A 54 5.99 0.30 -2.15
C ARG A 54 4.71 -0.38 -1.71
N TRP A 55 3.91 -0.86 -2.66
CA TRP A 55 2.66 -1.55 -2.37
C TRP A 55 2.92 -2.80 -1.54
N ILE A 56 3.76 -3.71 -2.06
CA ILE A 56 4.06 -4.96 -1.37
C ILE A 56 4.94 -4.74 -0.14
N SER A 57 5.94 -3.85 -0.21
CA SER A 57 6.87 -3.60 0.90
C SER A 57 6.16 -3.11 2.16
N THR A 58 5.04 -2.40 2.01
CA THR A 58 4.27 -1.94 3.17
C THR A 58 3.57 -3.11 3.84
N LEU A 59 3.03 -4.07 3.08
CA LEU A 59 2.43 -5.27 3.65
C LEU A 59 3.50 -6.16 4.30
N GLU A 60 4.67 -6.30 3.70
CA GLU A 60 5.83 -7.01 4.27
C GLU A 60 6.28 -6.40 5.60
N THR A 61 6.27 -5.07 5.71
CA THR A 61 6.74 -4.37 6.91
C THR A 61 5.72 -4.46 8.05
N TYR A 62 4.42 -4.25 7.76
CA TYR A 62 3.42 -4.02 8.81
C TYR A 62 2.45 -5.18 9.01
N VAL A 63 2.15 -5.96 7.98
CA VAL A 63 1.02 -6.90 7.97
C VAL A 63 1.50 -8.35 8.04
N PHE A 64 2.42 -8.74 7.15
CA PHE A 64 2.90 -10.13 7.06
C PHE A 64 3.47 -10.69 8.36
N PRO A 65 4.20 -9.92 9.20
CA PRO A 65 4.72 -10.44 10.47
C PRO A 65 3.63 -10.94 11.43
N LYS A 66 2.39 -10.46 11.29
CA LYS A 66 1.26 -10.83 12.16
C LYS A 66 0.21 -11.69 11.46
N LEU A 67 -0.12 -11.38 10.20
CA LEU A 67 -1.22 -12.02 9.47
C LEU A 67 -0.79 -12.82 8.26
N GLY A 68 0.48 -12.75 7.84
CA GLY A 68 0.94 -13.32 6.56
C GLY A 68 0.62 -14.80 6.41
N GLY A 69 0.86 -15.59 7.46
CA GLY A 69 0.55 -17.02 7.48
C GLY A 69 -0.88 -17.38 7.88
N LYS A 70 -1.74 -16.41 8.19
CA LYS A 70 -3.10 -16.67 8.65
C LYS A 70 -4.01 -16.97 7.45
N PRO A 71 -4.84 -18.04 7.50
CA PRO A 71 -5.90 -18.27 6.52
C PRO A 71 -6.87 -17.08 6.46
N LEU A 72 -7.34 -16.74 5.26
CA LEU A 72 -8.19 -15.55 5.06
C LEU A 72 -9.50 -15.60 5.86
N ASP A 73 -10.12 -16.77 5.94
CA ASP A 73 -11.37 -17.02 6.67
C ASP A 73 -11.21 -16.93 8.20
N ALA A 74 -9.99 -17.08 8.70
CA ALA A 74 -9.64 -16.94 10.11
C ALA A 74 -9.28 -15.50 10.51
N ILE A 75 -9.17 -14.56 9.57
CA ILE A 75 -8.82 -13.16 9.86
C ILE A 75 -10.06 -12.42 10.34
N THR A 76 -9.96 -11.86 11.55
CA THR A 76 -11.04 -11.12 12.20
C THR A 76 -10.80 -9.61 12.16
N PRO A 77 -11.83 -8.78 12.38
CA PRO A 77 -11.66 -7.34 12.54
C PRO A 77 -10.65 -6.94 13.63
N ALA A 78 -10.61 -7.70 14.72
CA ALA A 78 -9.69 -7.48 15.83
C ALA A 78 -8.22 -7.69 15.39
N ASP A 79 -7.95 -8.72 14.60
CA ASP A 79 -6.62 -8.95 14.02
C ASP A 79 -6.16 -7.77 13.16
N CYS A 80 -7.06 -7.25 12.31
CA CYS A 80 -6.76 -6.09 11.46
C CYS A 80 -6.50 -4.81 12.28
N ALA A 81 -7.24 -4.60 13.36
CA ALA A 81 -7.03 -3.50 14.27
C ALA A 81 -5.69 -3.60 15.01
N GLU A 82 -5.30 -4.81 15.47
CA GLU A 82 -4.03 -5.04 16.17
C GLU A 82 -2.78 -4.88 15.27
N VAL A 83 -2.91 -5.13 13.98
CA VAL A 83 -1.88 -4.78 12.99
C VAL A 83 -1.72 -3.26 12.86
N SER A 84 -2.85 -2.54 12.84
CA SER A 84 -2.87 -1.10 12.59
C SER A 84 -2.53 -0.27 13.83
N ARG A 85 -2.83 -0.78 15.03
CA ARG A 85 -2.69 -0.07 16.32
C ARG A 85 -1.33 0.62 16.53
N PRO A 86 -0.17 0.00 16.28
CA PRO A 86 1.14 0.63 16.54
C PRO A 86 1.46 1.82 15.65
N ILE A 87 0.82 1.90 14.47
CA ILE A 87 1.05 2.97 13.49
C ILE A 87 -0.13 3.93 13.37
N TRP A 88 -1.27 3.60 13.98
CA TRP A 88 -2.55 4.26 13.73
C TRP A 88 -2.52 5.77 14.00
N LEU A 89 -2.04 6.17 15.18
CA LEU A 89 -1.98 7.59 15.57
C LEU A 89 -0.60 8.20 15.28
N GLU A 90 0.47 7.41 15.43
CA GLU A 90 1.85 7.87 15.25
C GLU A 90 2.21 8.12 13.77
N LYS A 91 1.67 7.31 12.86
CA LYS A 91 2.01 7.33 11.42
C LYS A 91 0.74 7.25 10.59
N ALA A 92 -0.16 8.22 10.76
CA ALA A 92 -1.51 8.20 10.19
C ALA A 92 -1.55 7.92 8.67
N GLU A 93 -0.68 8.55 7.87
CA GLU A 93 -0.61 8.30 6.43
C GLU A 93 -0.15 6.85 6.12
N THR A 94 0.83 6.34 6.86
CA THR A 94 1.28 4.96 6.73
C THR A 94 0.17 3.99 7.11
N ALA A 95 -0.53 4.24 8.22
CA ALA A 95 -1.67 3.44 8.66
C ALA A 95 -2.79 3.42 7.61
N SER A 96 -3.17 4.57 7.08
CA SER A 96 -4.19 4.68 6.02
C SER A 96 -3.79 3.90 4.76
N ARG A 97 -2.53 4.02 4.32
CA ARG A 97 -2.03 3.27 3.16
C ARG A 97 -1.93 1.76 3.42
N THR A 98 -1.58 1.34 4.63
CA THR A 98 -1.57 -0.08 5.01
C THR A 98 -2.99 -0.64 5.04
N HIS A 99 -3.92 0.10 5.63
CA HIS A 99 -5.34 -0.26 5.70
C HIS A 99 -5.96 -0.41 4.31
N GLN A 100 -5.75 0.55 3.40
CA GLN A 100 -6.22 0.45 2.01
C GLN A 100 -5.72 -0.81 1.29
N ARG A 101 -4.48 -1.22 1.53
CA ARG A 101 -3.88 -2.41 0.91
C ARG A 101 -4.42 -3.69 1.52
N MET A 102 -4.54 -3.73 2.86
CA MET A 102 -5.21 -4.84 3.54
C MET A 102 -6.64 -5.00 3.06
N TYR A 103 -7.36 -3.89 2.93
CA TYR A 103 -8.72 -3.86 2.42
C TYR A 103 -8.77 -4.45 1.02
N ALA A 104 -7.88 -4.05 0.10
CA ALA A 104 -7.83 -4.60 -1.26
C ALA A 104 -7.63 -6.12 -1.28
N VAL A 105 -6.74 -6.66 -0.44
CA VAL A 105 -6.49 -8.11 -0.34
C VAL A 105 -7.74 -8.86 0.16
N MET A 106 -8.33 -8.38 1.25
CA MET A 106 -9.53 -9.01 1.82
C MET A 106 -10.79 -8.80 0.95
N GLN A 107 -10.84 -7.70 0.21
CA GLN A 107 -11.90 -7.39 -0.73
C GLN A 107 -11.87 -8.36 -1.91
N TRP A 108 -10.68 -8.58 -2.48
CA TRP A 108 -10.50 -9.61 -3.50
C TRP A 108 -10.92 -10.99 -2.99
N ALA A 109 -10.54 -11.34 -1.76
CA ALA A 109 -10.94 -12.61 -1.15
C ALA A 109 -12.46 -12.78 -1.03
N TRP A 110 -13.16 -11.69 -0.70
CA TRP A 110 -14.62 -11.66 -0.65
C TRP A 110 -15.24 -11.81 -2.03
N GLU A 111 -14.70 -11.12 -3.03
CA GLU A 111 -15.17 -11.20 -4.43
C GLU A 111 -14.97 -12.59 -5.05
N GLN A 112 -13.92 -13.31 -4.63
CA GLN A 112 -13.68 -14.71 -5.00
C GLN A 112 -14.48 -15.73 -4.16
N GLY A 113 -15.26 -15.27 -3.18
CA GLY A 113 -16.08 -16.13 -2.32
C GLY A 113 -15.29 -16.90 -1.24
N HIS A 114 -14.04 -16.52 -0.96
CA HIS A 114 -13.23 -17.16 0.10
C HIS A 114 -13.64 -16.72 1.51
N ILE A 115 -14.22 -15.54 1.64
CA ILE A 115 -14.74 -15.00 2.90
C ILE A 115 -16.13 -14.42 2.70
N THR A 116 -16.92 -14.32 3.78
CA THR A 116 -18.29 -13.82 3.73
C THR A 116 -18.41 -12.30 3.87
N ALA A 117 -17.42 -11.67 4.51
CA ALA A 117 -17.35 -10.23 4.69
C ALA A 117 -15.89 -9.79 4.85
N ASN A 118 -15.58 -8.55 4.45
CA ASN A 118 -14.25 -7.97 4.59
C ASN A 118 -14.03 -7.47 6.04
N PRO A 119 -13.15 -8.10 6.84
CA PRO A 119 -12.95 -7.71 8.25
C PRO A 119 -12.28 -6.34 8.41
N VAL A 120 -11.63 -5.82 7.37
CA VAL A 120 -10.89 -4.55 7.41
C VAL A 120 -11.84 -3.34 7.50
N SER A 121 -13.09 -3.48 7.04
CA SER A 121 -14.10 -2.40 7.08
C SER A 121 -14.46 -1.95 8.51
N ALA A 122 -14.31 -2.84 9.49
CA ALA A 122 -14.64 -2.55 10.88
C ALA A 122 -13.51 -1.85 11.66
N VAL A 123 -12.29 -1.77 11.10
CA VAL A 123 -11.13 -1.18 11.79
C VAL A 123 -11.37 0.28 12.18
N ASP A 124 -12.01 1.07 11.31
CA ASP A 124 -12.31 2.49 11.56
C ASP A 124 -13.32 2.69 12.71
N HIS A 125 -14.10 1.66 13.04
CA HIS A 125 -15.03 1.67 14.18
C HIS A 125 -14.36 1.17 15.48
N ILE A 126 -13.28 0.38 15.37
CA ILE A 126 -12.54 -0.18 16.51
C ILE A 126 -11.48 0.80 17.02
N LEU A 127 -10.79 1.48 16.10
CA LEU A 127 -9.70 2.38 16.42
C LEU A 127 -10.19 3.84 16.53
N PRO A 128 -9.55 4.65 17.40
CA PRO A 128 -9.95 6.05 17.57
C PRO A 128 -9.80 6.83 16.26
N LYS A 129 -10.69 7.79 16.03
CA LYS A 129 -10.62 8.65 14.84
C LYS A 129 -9.26 9.36 14.77
N GLN A 130 -8.62 9.29 13.61
CA GLN A 130 -7.40 10.05 13.33
C GLN A 130 -7.77 11.54 13.20
N ASN A 131 -7.58 12.31 14.27
CA ASN A 131 -7.87 13.75 14.31
C ASN A 131 -6.65 14.61 13.96
N ALA A 132 -5.55 14.00 13.52
CA ALA A 132 -4.35 14.73 13.14
C ALA A 132 -4.70 15.73 12.02
N ARG A 133 -4.60 17.01 12.35
CA ARG A 133 -4.85 18.08 11.38
C ARG A 133 -3.77 17.97 10.30
N LYS A 134 -4.17 18.02 9.03
CA LYS A 134 -3.22 18.07 7.92
C LYS A 134 -2.33 19.29 8.11
N GLU A 135 -1.08 19.07 8.52
CA GLU A 135 -0.08 20.12 8.58
C GLU A 135 0.32 20.45 7.15
N HIS A 136 -0.06 21.66 6.72
CA HIS A 136 0.39 22.18 5.44
C HIS A 136 1.84 22.60 5.59
N GLN A 137 2.67 22.23 4.62
CA GLN A 137 4.03 22.75 4.53
C GLN A 137 3.97 24.26 4.33
N SER A 138 4.62 25.02 5.22
CA SER A 138 4.66 26.47 5.14
C SER A 138 5.29 26.91 3.82
N ALA A 139 4.53 27.66 3.02
CA ALA A 139 5.04 28.24 1.79
C ALA A 139 5.83 29.52 2.09
N MET A 140 6.97 29.71 1.42
CA MET A 140 7.68 30.98 1.45
C MET A 140 6.84 32.06 0.75
N PRO A 141 6.67 33.26 1.35
CA PRO A 141 6.06 34.39 0.64
C PRO A 141 6.88 34.74 -0.61
N TRP A 142 6.21 34.92 -1.76
CA TRP A 142 6.91 35.18 -3.04
C TRP A 142 7.84 36.41 -2.97
N ARG A 143 7.51 37.41 -2.16
CA ARG A 143 8.34 38.61 -1.93
C ARG A 143 9.66 38.31 -1.22
N GLY A 144 9.75 37.19 -0.49
CA GLY A 144 10.97 36.73 0.16
C GLY A 144 11.90 35.95 -0.76
N VAL A 145 11.41 35.48 -1.90
CA VAL A 145 12.19 34.66 -2.85
C VAL A 145 13.44 35.40 -3.37
N PRO A 146 13.40 36.68 -3.76
CA PRO A 146 14.60 37.40 -4.21
C PRO A 146 15.70 37.44 -3.14
N ALA A 147 15.34 37.69 -1.88
CA ALA A 147 16.29 37.71 -0.76
C ALA A 147 16.87 36.31 -0.51
N PHE A 148 16.01 35.28 -0.53
CA PHE A 148 16.45 33.89 -0.40
C PHE A 148 17.46 33.49 -1.49
N VAL A 149 17.16 33.81 -2.76
CA VAL A 149 18.04 33.52 -3.89
C VAL A 149 19.38 34.22 -3.71
N LYS A 150 19.38 35.52 -3.36
CA LYS A 150 20.60 36.30 -3.16
C LYS A 150 21.49 35.70 -2.06
N THR A 151 20.90 35.29 -0.95
CA THR A 151 21.65 34.84 0.24
C THR A 151 22.10 33.38 0.12
N HIS A 152 21.26 32.49 -0.41
CA HIS A 152 21.47 31.04 -0.30
C HIS A 152 21.75 30.34 -1.63
N VAL A 153 21.33 30.90 -2.75
CA VAL A 153 21.39 30.23 -4.05
C VAL A 153 22.45 30.85 -4.96
N ALA A 154 22.61 32.17 -4.95
CA ALA A 154 23.47 32.91 -5.88
C ALA A 154 24.93 32.43 -5.85
N ASN A 155 25.46 32.19 -4.65
CA ASN A 155 26.85 31.79 -4.42
C ASN A 155 27.03 30.28 -4.17
N HIS A 156 25.99 29.48 -4.38
CA HIS A 156 26.06 28.03 -4.14
C HIS A 156 26.92 27.35 -5.22
N GLN A 157 28.13 26.94 -4.84
CA GLN A 157 29.13 26.33 -5.73
C GLN A 157 29.11 24.79 -5.69
N GLN A 158 28.42 24.19 -4.71
CA GLN A 158 28.40 22.74 -4.53
C GLN A 158 27.40 22.08 -5.50
N GLY A 159 27.86 21.16 -6.35
CA GLY A 159 27.03 20.48 -7.35
C GLY A 159 26.66 21.38 -8.54
N GLY A 160 27.37 21.21 -9.66
CA GLY A 160 27.33 22.13 -10.82
C GLY A 160 25.95 22.48 -11.38
N ASN A 161 24.97 21.57 -11.24
CA ASN A 161 23.62 21.76 -11.81
C ASN A 161 22.56 22.16 -10.78
N THR A 162 22.83 22.04 -9.47
CA THR A 162 21.81 22.26 -8.41
C THR A 162 21.32 23.70 -8.39
N ARG A 163 22.24 24.66 -8.52
CA ARG A 163 21.92 26.09 -8.58
C ARG A 163 21.00 26.41 -9.77
N ALA A 164 21.40 26.00 -10.97
CA ALA A 164 20.64 26.24 -12.19
C ALA A 164 19.26 25.57 -12.13
N ALA A 165 19.22 24.32 -11.65
CA ALA A 165 17.99 23.55 -11.49
C ALA A 165 16.99 24.22 -10.51
N LEU A 166 17.47 24.70 -9.36
CA LEU A 166 16.62 25.38 -8.39
C LEU A 166 16.11 26.73 -8.91
N LEU A 167 16.96 27.50 -9.59
CA LEU A 167 16.56 28.77 -10.19
C LEU A 167 15.49 28.57 -11.27
N LEU A 168 15.70 27.60 -12.16
CA LEU A 168 14.73 27.26 -13.20
C LEU A 168 13.41 26.80 -12.57
N LEU A 169 13.45 25.96 -11.52
CA LEU A 169 12.25 25.53 -10.78
C LEU A 169 11.47 26.70 -10.15
N ILE A 170 12.17 27.69 -9.59
CA ILE A 170 11.55 28.90 -9.04
C ILE A 170 10.88 29.73 -10.14
N LEU A 171 11.53 29.86 -11.30
CA LEU A 171 11.05 30.68 -12.41
C LEU A 171 9.88 30.04 -13.17
N THR A 172 9.86 28.71 -13.29
CA THR A 172 8.84 28.00 -14.08
C THR A 172 7.74 27.35 -13.23
N ALA A 173 7.95 27.24 -11.92
CA ALA A 173 7.08 26.49 -11.00
C ALA A 173 6.83 25.03 -11.43
N SER A 174 7.73 24.43 -12.22
CA SER A 174 7.63 23.03 -12.67
C SER A 174 7.86 22.04 -11.53
N ARG A 175 7.42 20.79 -11.69
CA ARG A 175 7.74 19.76 -10.70
C ARG A 175 9.21 19.39 -10.76
N SER A 176 9.78 19.06 -9.60
CA SER A 176 11.18 18.68 -9.46
C SER A 176 11.59 17.48 -10.35
N SER A 177 10.66 16.56 -10.65
CA SER A 177 10.91 15.44 -11.57
C SER A 177 10.92 15.85 -13.04
N GLU A 178 10.04 16.77 -13.44
CA GLU A 178 9.98 17.29 -14.81
C GLU A 178 11.30 18.00 -15.13
N LEU A 179 11.76 18.86 -14.21
CA LEU A 179 12.99 19.61 -14.38
C LEU A 179 14.26 18.74 -14.40
N ARG A 180 14.33 17.67 -13.60
CA ARG A 180 15.48 16.74 -13.62
C ARG A 180 15.49 15.83 -14.85
N GLY A 181 14.32 15.59 -15.45
CA GLY A 181 14.18 14.78 -16.66
C GLY A 181 14.22 15.60 -17.94
N ALA A 182 14.27 16.93 -17.83
CA ALA A 182 14.17 17.82 -18.97
C ALA A 182 15.33 17.62 -19.95
N THR A 183 15.02 17.63 -21.23
CA THR A 183 16.00 17.53 -22.32
C THR A 183 16.08 18.83 -23.09
N TRP A 184 17.20 19.09 -23.76
CA TRP A 184 17.40 20.35 -24.50
C TRP A 184 16.39 20.56 -25.62
N ASP A 185 15.86 19.49 -26.20
CA ASP A 185 14.85 19.54 -27.27
C ASP A 185 13.48 20.08 -26.79
N GLU A 186 13.26 20.15 -25.47
CA GLU A 186 12.05 20.71 -24.87
C GLU A 186 12.13 22.24 -24.66
N PHE A 187 13.31 22.85 -24.87
CA PHE A 187 13.52 24.29 -24.73
C PHE A 187 13.65 24.94 -26.11
N ASP A 188 12.79 25.92 -26.40
CA ASP A 188 12.92 26.75 -27.59
C ASP A 188 13.58 28.10 -27.23
N PRO A 189 14.89 28.28 -27.52
CA PRO A 189 15.58 29.54 -27.26
C PRO A 189 15.20 30.66 -28.25
N LYS A 190 14.45 30.36 -29.31
CA LYS A 190 14.01 31.31 -30.34
C LYS A 190 12.55 31.71 -30.19
N ALA A 191 11.80 31.06 -29.30
CA ALA A 191 10.47 31.49 -28.92
C ALA A 191 10.57 32.88 -28.26
N SER A 192 9.99 33.88 -28.91
CA SER A 192 9.88 35.23 -28.34
C SER A 192 8.79 35.25 -27.26
N ILE A 193 9.05 35.95 -26.16
CA ILE A 193 8.08 36.20 -25.07
C ILE A 193 7.09 37.28 -25.49
#